data_AF-A0AA37W9J6-F1
#
_entry.id   AF-A0AA37W9J6-F1
#
_cell.length_a   1.000
_cell.length_b   1.000
_cell.length_c   1.000
_cell.angle_alpha   90.00
_cell.angle_beta   90.00
_cell.angle_gamma   90.00
#
_symmetry.space_group_name_H-M   'P 1'
#
loop_
_entity.id
_entity.type
_entity.pdbx_description
1 polymer ?
#
loop_
_entity_poly.entity_id
_entity_poly.type
_entity_poly.pdbx_seq_one_letter_code
_entity_poly.pdbx_strand_id
1 'polypeptide(L)'
;MVIHAARTADDRVVFMIPTGVKSVRIVSNASRPSDVIGPFVDDRRYFGVEVGEVLMFESNCTHNITAHLTEGELNGWNTLEQAGTRWTAGNAMLPLGERHPNSIALLALQIKNAGPYVLNETAKAEIAVTA
;
A
#
# COMPACT_ATOMS: atom_id res chain seq x y z
N MET A 1 3.80 0.03 -15.30
CA MET A 1 4.11 1.44 -14.97
C MET A 1 4.25 1.53 -13.46
N VAL A 2 5.26 2.25 -12.97
CA VAL A 2 5.47 2.52 -11.54
C VAL A 2 5.10 3.96 -11.25
N ILE A 3 4.34 4.20 -10.18
CA ILE A 3 3.95 5.54 -9.71
C ILE A 3 4.73 5.79 -8.43
N HIS A 4 5.55 6.83 -8.44
CA HIS A 4 6.29 7.25 -7.26
C HIS A 4 5.46 8.19 -6.40
N ALA A 5 5.74 8.22 -5.09
CA ALA A 5 5.10 9.15 -4.18
C ALA A 5 5.43 10.59 -4.61
N ALA A 6 4.39 11.41 -4.75
CA ALA A 6 4.52 12.84 -4.99
C ALA A 6 4.84 13.59 -3.68
N ARG A 7 4.32 13.09 -2.56
CA ARG A 7 4.54 13.65 -1.22
C ARG A 7 4.39 12.57 -0.15
N THR A 8 5.18 12.69 0.91
CA THR A 8 4.96 11.98 2.17
C THR A 8 4.85 13.03 3.28
N ALA A 9 3.83 12.94 4.11
CA ALA A 9 3.62 13.82 5.26
C ALA A 9 2.87 13.06 6.35
N ASP A 10 3.39 13.10 7.58
CA ASP A 10 2.83 12.39 8.73
C ASP A 10 2.62 10.90 8.42
N ASP A 11 1.39 10.40 8.63
CA ASP A 11 0.98 9.03 8.34
C ASP A 11 0.44 8.85 6.91
N ARG A 12 0.69 9.81 6.00
CA ARG A 12 0.15 9.76 4.63
C ARG A 12 1.20 9.80 3.54
N VAL A 13 0.97 8.98 2.53
CA VAL A 13 1.73 8.97 1.27
C VAL A 13 0.77 9.29 0.13
N VAL A 14 1.15 10.28 -0.69
CA VAL A 14 0.31 10.82 -1.76
C VAL A 14 0.92 10.48 -3.12
N PHE A 15 0.09 9.99 -4.02
CA PHE A 15 0.45 9.57 -5.38
C PHE A 15 -0.39 10.29 -6.42
N MET A 16 0.21 10.62 -7.56
CA MET A 16 -0.52 11.14 -8.71
C MET A 16 -0.95 9.98 -9.61
N ILE A 17 -2.25 9.83 -9.82
CA ILE A 17 -2.83 8.74 -10.61
C ILE A 17 -3.23 9.28 -11.99
N PRO A 18 -2.61 8.77 -13.07
CA PRO A 18 -2.98 9.16 -14.44
C PRO A 18 -4.43 8.85 -14.77
N THR A 19 -4.92 9.49 -15.83
CA THR A 19 -6.27 9.20 -16.33
C THR A 19 -6.41 7.77 -16.85
N GLY A 20 -7.62 7.23 -16.80
CA GLY A 20 -7.95 5.88 -17.30
C GLY A 20 -7.50 4.72 -16.41
N VAL A 21 -6.72 4.97 -15.35
CA VAL A 21 -6.30 3.93 -14.39
C VAL A 21 -7.49 3.57 -13.49
N LYS A 22 -7.91 2.30 -13.51
CA LYS A 22 -9.06 1.79 -12.71
C LYS A 22 -8.66 1.10 -11.41
N SER A 23 -7.42 0.64 -11.33
CA SER A 23 -6.87 -0.01 -10.15
C SER A 23 -5.37 0.23 -10.07
N VAL A 24 -4.84 0.19 -8.86
CA VAL A 24 -3.40 0.28 -8.58
C VAL A 24 -2.97 -0.90 -7.74
N ARG A 25 -1.66 -1.11 -7.64
CA ARG A 25 -1.09 -2.07 -6.67
C ARG A 25 -0.22 -1.32 -5.67
N ILE A 26 -0.51 -1.49 -4.39
CA ILE A 26 0.31 -0.99 -3.29
C ILE A 26 1.42 -2.00 -3.08
N VAL A 27 2.66 -1.60 -3.38
CA VAL A 27 3.83 -2.46 -3.27
C VAL A 27 4.73 -1.95 -2.14
N SER A 28 5.10 -2.84 -1.23
CA SER A 28 5.99 -2.57 -0.10
C SER A 28 6.83 -3.81 0.19
N ASN A 29 7.91 -3.62 0.95
CA ASN A 29 8.53 -4.77 1.60
C ASN A 29 7.50 -5.46 2.51
N ALA A 30 7.59 -6.77 2.65
CA ALA A 30 6.75 -7.52 3.56
C ALA A 30 7.56 -8.62 4.23
N SER A 31 7.25 -8.89 5.50
CA SER A 31 7.91 -9.95 6.26
C SER A 31 6.89 -10.67 7.14
N ARG A 32 7.22 -11.89 7.54
CA ARG A 32 6.40 -12.64 8.50
C ARG A 32 6.90 -12.36 9.91
N PRO A 33 6.02 -12.31 10.92
CA PRO A 33 6.44 -12.21 12.32
C PRO A 33 7.41 -13.32 12.72
N SER A 34 7.25 -14.53 12.18
CA SER A 34 8.19 -15.65 12.37
C SER A 34 9.62 -15.33 11.91
N ASP A 35 9.76 -14.55 10.84
CA ASP A 35 11.06 -14.22 10.23
C ASP A 35 11.77 -13.09 11.00
N VAL A 36 11.00 -12.27 11.74
CA VAL A 36 11.53 -11.10 12.48
C VAL A 36 11.70 -11.39 13.98
N ILE A 37 10.77 -12.11 14.60
CA ILE A 37 10.75 -12.35 16.05
C ILE A 37 11.39 -13.71 16.40
N GLY A 38 11.14 -14.75 15.60
CA GLY A 38 11.70 -16.10 15.78
C GLY A 38 10.68 -17.24 15.68
N PRO A 39 11.15 -18.51 15.73
CA PRO A 39 10.38 -19.71 15.36
C PRO A 39 9.21 -20.06 16.29
N PHE A 40 9.06 -19.38 17.42
CA PHE A 40 7.95 -19.58 18.35
C PHE A 40 6.68 -18.80 17.98
N VAL A 41 6.75 -17.97 16.93
CA VAL A 41 5.59 -17.24 16.39
C VAL A 41 5.04 -18.01 15.20
N ASP A 42 3.82 -18.55 15.31
CA ASP A 42 3.17 -19.30 14.23
C ASP A 42 2.37 -18.41 13.25
N ASP A 43 2.44 -17.08 13.40
CA ASP A 43 1.86 -16.18 12.39
C ASP A 43 2.75 -16.21 11.13
N ARG A 44 2.27 -16.94 10.12
CA ARG A 44 2.92 -17.12 8.82
C ARG A 44 2.43 -16.13 7.77
N ARG A 45 1.59 -15.17 8.15
CA ARG A 45 1.10 -14.14 7.23
C ARG A 45 2.23 -13.14 6.94
N TYR A 46 2.27 -12.65 5.70
CA TYR A 46 3.13 -11.54 5.34
C TYR A 46 2.44 -10.22 5.73
N PHE A 47 3.21 -9.31 6.30
CA PHE A 47 2.77 -7.97 6.64
C PHE A 47 3.65 -6.96 5.90
N GLY A 48 3.04 -6.25 4.96
CA GLY A 48 3.64 -5.14 4.24
C GLY A 48 3.39 -3.84 4.99
N VAL A 49 2.38 -3.10 4.55
CA VAL A 49 1.88 -1.90 5.24
C VAL A 49 0.43 -2.10 5.70
N GLU A 50 0.10 -1.50 6.83
CA GLU A 50 -1.28 -1.38 7.33
C GLU A 50 -1.90 -0.11 6.78
N VAL A 51 -2.90 -0.27 5.91
CA VAL A 51 -3.57 0.85 5.27
C VAL A 51 -4.83 1.19 6.04
N GLY A 52 -4.94 2.45 6.46
CA GLY A 52 -6.15 3.02 7.06
C GLY A 52 -7.01 3.70 6.01
N GLU A 53 -7.30 4.99 6.21
CA GLU A 53 -8.10 5.76 5.27
C GLU A 53 -7.40 5.90 3.90
N VAL A 54 -8.18 5.74 2.83
CA VAL A 54 -7.75 6.03 1.46
C VAL A 54 -8.65 7.11 0.87
N LEU A 55 -8.05 8.23 0.50
CA LEU A 55 -8.74 9.37 -0.09
C LEU A 55 -8.32 9.55 -1.55
N MET A 56 -9.31 9.79 -2.41
CA MET A 56 -9.10 10.20 -3.79
C MET A 56 -9.58 11.64 -3.97
N PHE A 57 -8.70 12.49 -4.51
CA PHE A 57 -9.02 13.87 -4.91
C PHE A 57 -9.01 13.95 -6.44
N GLU A 58 -10.15 14.23 -7.04
CA GLU A 58 -10.32 14.22 -8.50
C GLU A 58 -11.39 15.22 -8.93
N SER A 59 -11.10 16.10 -9.89
CA SER A 59 -12.08 17.02 -10.52
C SER A 59 -12.96 17.81 -9.53
N ASN A 60 -12.36 18.36 -8.47
CA ASN A 60 -13.00 19.07 -7.35
C ASN A 60 -13.86 18.21 -6.41
N CYS A 61 -13.88 16.89 -6.60
CA CYS A 61 -14.51 15.94 -5.71
C CYS A 61 -13.45 15.26 -4.83
N THR A 62 -13.81 14.98 -3.58
CA THR A 62 -13.04 14.11 -2.69
C THR A 62 -13.93 12.95 -2.29
N HIS A 63 -13.44 11.72 -2.40
CA HIS A 63 -14.17 10.54 -1.96
C HIS A 63 -13.26 9.50 -1.34
N ASN A 64 -13.84 8.67 -0.48
CA ASN A 64 -13.12 7.58 0.18
C ASN A 64 -13.15 6.34 -0.71
N ILE A 65 -12.00 5.65 -0.82
CA ILE A 65 -11.94 4.30 -1.36
C ILE A 65 -11.99 3.35 -0.16
N THR A 66 -13.01 2.51 -0.11
CA THR A 66 -13.26 1.61 1.04
C THR A 66 -13.17 0.13 0.69
N ALA A 67 -12.85 -0.21 -0.57
CA ALA A 67 -12.77 -1.59 -1.04
C ALA A 67 -11.89 -2.48 -0.14
N HIS A 68 -10.75 -1.96 0.33
CA HIS A 68 -9.88 -2.69 1.25
C HIS A 68 -10.53 -2.97 2.62
N LEU A 69 -11.52 -2.19 3.02
CA LEU A 69 -12.26 -2.32 4.28
C LEU A 69 -13.60 -3.06 4.15
N THR A 70 -14.07 -3.33 2.93
CA THR A 70 -15.39 -3.94 2.70
C THR A 70 -15.34 -5.26 1.94
N GLU A 71 -14.36 -5.45 1.05
CA GLU A 71 -14.26 -6.66 0.23
C GLU A 71 -13.48 -7.74 0.99
N GLY A 72 -14.14 -8.86 1.34
CA GLY A 72 -13.50 -9.95 2.08
C GLY A 72 -12.30 -10.54 1.35
N GLU A 73 -12.47 -10.84 0.06
CA GLU A 73 -11.42 -11.41 -0.80
C GLU A 73 -10.86 -10.35 -1.74
N LEU A 74 -9.76 -9.72 -1.34
CA LEU A 74 -9.07 -8.70 -2.14
C LEU A 74 -7.60 -9.07 -2.33
N ASN A 75 -7.18 -9.15 -3.59
CA ASN A 75 -5.89 -9.74 -3.94
C ASN A 75 -4.71 -9.01 -3.28
N GLY A 76 -3.90 -9.75 -2.53
CA GLY A 76 -2.71 -9.23 -1.85
C GLY A 76 -2.99 -8.47 -0.56
N TRP A 77 -4.22 -8.52 -0.04
CA TRP A 77 -4.57 -8.07 1.30
C TRP A 77 -4.71 -9.26 2.25
N ASN A 78 -4.41 -9.06 3.52
CA ASN A 78 -4.66 -10.04 4.57
C ASN A 78 -6.16 -10.15 4.84
N THR A 79 -6.60 -11.03 5.74
CA THR A 79 -8.02 -11.15 6.11
C THR A 79 -8.59 -9.82 6.58
N LEU A 80 -9.87 -9.56 6.28
CA LEU A 80 -10.58 -8.39 6.77
C LEU A 80 -10.70 -8.44 8.30
N GLU A 81 -10.25 -7.40 8.98
CA GLU A 81 -10.37 -7.23 10.43
C GLU A 81 -11.29 -6.01 10.72
N GLN A 82 -11.98 -5.98 11.87
CA GLN A 82 -13.01 -4.96 12.16
C GLN A 82 -12.45 -3.55 12.49
N ALA A 83 -11.15 -3.31 12.30
CA ALA A 83 -10.45 -2.16 12.87
C ALA A 83 -10.35 -0.92 11.96
N GLY A 84 -11.12 -0.84 10.86
CA GLY A 84 -11.06 0.29 9.92
C GLY A 84 -9.70 0.45 9.21
N THR A 85 -8.87 -0.59 9.28
CA THR A 85 -7.54 -0.69 8.67
C THR A 85 -7.37 -2.11 8.14
N ARG A 86 -6.42 -2.30 7.23
CA ARG A 86 -6.08 -3.64 6.74
C ARG A 86 -4.64 -3.75 6.30
N TRP A 87 -4.02 -4.85 6.69
CA TRP A 87 -2.67 -5.19 6.25
C TRP A 87 -2.64 -5.68 4.81
N THR A 88 -1.66 -5.18 4.08
CA THR A 88 -1.25 -5.73 2.78
C THR A 88 -0.26 -6.88 2.99
N ALA A 89 -0.19 -7.82 2.06
CA ALA A 89 0.80 -8.89 2.02
C ALA A 89 2.04 -8.53 1.18
N GLY A 90 2.33 -7.23 1.02
CA GLY A 90 3.46 -6.69 0.25
C GLY A 90 3.14 -6.29 -1.19
N ASN A 91 2.08 -6.82 -1.80
CA ASN A 91 1.62 -6.43 -3.14
C ASN A 91 0.10 -6.53 -3.26
N ALA A 92 -0.58 -5.46 -2.87
CA ALA A 92 -2.02 -5.40 -2.70
C ALA A 92 -2.73 -4.66 -3.83
N MET A 93 -3.75 -5.27 -4.45
CA MET A 93 -4.58 -4.62 -5.47
C MET A 93 -5.61 -3.71 -4.82
N LEU A 94 -5.65 -2.44 -5.22
CA LEU A 94 -6.65 -1.47 -4.78
C LEU A 94 -7.48 -1.00 -5.99
N PRO A 95 -8.77 -1.37 -6.08
CA PRO A 95 -9.66 -0.81 -7.08
C PRO A 95 -9.94 0.66 -6.73
N LEU A 96 -9.89 1.54 -7.73
CA LEU A 96 -10.09 2.98 -7.55
C LEU A 96 -11.57 3.40 -7.67
N GLY A 97 -12.46 2.46 -7.97
CA GLY A 97 -13.89 2.74 -8.16
C GLY A 97 -14.19 3.52 -9.43
N GLU A 98 -15.29 4.27 -9.39
CA GLU A 98 -15.67 5.19 -10.46
C GLU A 98 -14.71 6.39 -10.49
N ARG A 99 -14.27 6.74 -11.68
CA ARG A 99 -13.36 7.86 -11.90
C ARG A 99 -13.91 8.82 -12.92
N HIS A 100 -13.57 10.10 -12.74
CA HIS A 100 -13.92 11.10 -13.73
C HIS A 100 -13.17 10.83 -15.05
N PRO A 101 -13.85 10.92 -16.21
CA PRO A 101 -13.20 10.74 -17.51
C PRO A 101 -12.11 11.79 -17.73
N ASN A 102 -10.97 11.37 -18.29
CA ASN A 102 -9.88 12.26 -18.71
C ASN A 102 -9.25 13.11 -17.58
N SER A 103 -9.45 12.77 -16.31
CA SER A 103 -8.83 13.48 -15.17
C SER A 103 -7.64 12.74 -14.58
N ILE A 104 -6.71 13.54 -14.05
CA ILE A 104 -5.66 13.10 -13.13
C ILE A 104 -6.22 13.20 -11.71
N ALA A 105 -5.84 12.27 -10.84
CA ALA A 105 -6.25 12.29 -9.45
C ALA A 105 -5.05 12.25 -8.50
N LEU A 106 -5.25 12.72 -7.26
CA LEU A 106 -4.32 12.49 -6.17
C LEU A 106 -4.91 11.41 -5.25
N LEU A 107 -4.14 10.35 -5.03
CA LEU A 107 -4.48 9.26 -4.12
C LEU A 107 -3.66 9.43 -2.85
N ALA A 108 -4.31 9.65 -1.71
CA ALA A 108 -3.66 9.69 -0.40
C ALA A 108 -3.94 8.39 0.35
N LEU A 109 -2.88 7.65 0.67
CA LEU A 109 -2.92 6.44 1.48
C LEU A 109 -2.48 6.78 2.90
N GLN A 110 -3.30 6.47 3.89
CA GLN A 110 -2.89 6.48 5.28
C GLN A 110 -2.18 5.18 5.64
N ILE A 111 -0.94 5.26 6.10
CA ILE A 111 -0.11 4.14 6.54
C ILE A 111 -0.04 4.18 8.07
N LYS A 112 -0.74 3.25 8.73
CA LYS A 112 -0.80 3.18 10.20
C LYS A 112 0.41 2.50 10.81
N ASN A 113 0.83 1.41 10.20
CA ASN A 113 1.97 0.62 10.62
C ASN A 113 2.71 0.08 9.39
N ALA A 114 4.02 -0.12 9.54
CA ALA A 114 4.89 -0.65 8.50
C ALA A 114 6.03 -1.42 9.16
N GLY A 115 6.29 -2.64 8.69
CA GLY A 115 7.40 -3.45 9.19
C GLY A 115 7.33 -3.73 10.70
N PRO A 116 8.43 -4.15 11.32
CA PRO A 116 9.79 -4.30 10.77
C PRO A 116 9.90 -5.26 9.58
N TYR A 117 10.85 -5.00 8.67
CA TYR A 117 11.11 -5.82 7.47
C TYR A 117 12.48 -6.49 7.55
N VAL A 118 12.54 -7.77 7.17
CA VAL A 118 13.80 -8.44 6.85
C VAL A 118 14.24 -7.95 5.47
N LEU A 119 15.29 -7.13 5.44
CA LEU A 119 15.86 -6.62 4.19
C LEU A 119 16.95 -7.59 3.72
N ASN A 120 16.80 -8.17 2.53
CA ASN A 120 17.92 -8.86 1.89
C ASN A 120 18.95 -7.82 1.44
N GLU A 121 20.17 -7.88 1.97
CA GLU A 121 21.26 -6.93 1.65
C GLU A 121 21.70 -6.95 0.18
N THR A 122 21.21 -7.91 -0.62
CA THR A 122 21.53 -8.04 -2.05
C THR A 122 21.07 -6.83 -2.89
N ALA A 123 20.12 -6.01 -2.42
CA ALA A 123 19.67 -4.81 -3.12
C ALA A 123 20.54 -3.55 -2.85
N LYS A 124 21.54 -3.62 -1.96
CA LYS A 124 22.45 -2.49 -1.69
C LYS A 124 23.67 -2.42 -2.62
N ALA A 125 23.85 -3.38 -3.53
CA ALA A 125 25.07 -3.50 -4.34
C ALA A 125 25.07 -2.74 -5.69
N GLU A 126 24.01 -2.02 -6.05
CA GLU A 126 23.95 -1.26 -7.33
C GLU A 126 24.12 0.26 -7.20
N ILE A 127 24.50 0.78 -6.02
CA ILE A 127 24.86 2.20 -5.87
C ILE A 127 26.22 2.33 -5.15
N ALA A 128 27.27 1.78 -5.76
CA ALA A 128 28.65 2.09 -5.41
C ALA A 128 29.52 2.11 -6.66
N VAL A 129 29.33 3.12 -7.50
CA VAL A 129 30.24 3.61 -8.56
C VAL A 129 30.02 5.13 -8.52
N THR A 130 30.95 6.04 -8.19
CA THR A 130 32.40 6.15 -8.40
C THR A 130 32.97 7.20 -7.43
N ALA A 131 34.22 7.03 -6.99
CA ALA A 131 35.18 8.13 -6.83
C ALA A 131 36.53 7.67 -7.40
#